data_AF-V5HH39-F1
#
_entry.id   AF-V5HH39-F1
#
_cell.length_a   1.000
_cell.length_b   1.000
_cell.length_c   1.000
_cell.angle_alpha   90.00
_cell.angle_beta   90.00
_cell.angle_gamma   90.00
#
_symmetry.space_group_name_H-M   'P 1'
#
loop_
_entity.id
_entity.type
_entity.pdbx_description
1 polymer ?
#
loop_
_entity_poly.entity_id
_entity_poly.type
_entity_poly.pdbx_seq_one_letter_code
_entity_poly.pdbx_strand_id
1 'polypeptide(L)'
;TPDRATECSCCGLGLVELKCPYLQRHCTLDELLLFLPECMEREESTGVVSLKTTHTYYYQVQTQMLVAKKNHCDFALWTTKAMFIESVYADAALHDEVVINCKTFFL
;
A
#
# COMPACT_ATOMS: atom_id res chain seq x y z
N THR A 1 10.92 -5.71 -2.81
CA THR A 1 10.61 -6.81 -1.87
C THR A 1 9.68 -6.28 -0.81
N PRO A 2 8.77 -7.08 -0.22
CA PRO A 2 8.00 -6.65 0.95
C PRO A 2 8.91 -6.52 2.17
N ASP A 3 8.55 -5.66 3.12
CA ASP A 3 9.31 -5.50 4.37
C ASP A 3 9.15 -6.71 5.30
N ARG A 4 7.97 -7.34 5.29
CA ARG A 4 7.73 -8.56 6.07
C ARG A 4 6.65 -9.45 5.44
N ALA A 5 6.79 -10.76 5.65
CA ALA A 5 5.70 -11.71 5.49
C ALA A 5 5.08 -12.01 6.85
N THR A 6 3.75 -12.11 6.91
CA THR A 6 2.99 -12.31 8.15
C THR A 6 2.17 -13.58 8.10
N GLU A 7 1.86 -14.10 9.29
CA GLU A 7 0.96 -15.22 9.50
C GLU A 7 0.08 -14.89 10.70
N CYS A 8 -1.23 -14.76 10.50
CA CYS A 8 -2.21 -14.71 11.57
C CYS A 8 -3.07 -15.97 11.53
N SER A 9 -3.36 -16.55 12.70
CA SER A 9 -4.40 -17.58 12.84
C SER A 9 -5.79 -17.10 12.40
N CYS A 10 -6.00 -15.78 12.39
CA CYS A 10 -7.24 -15.11 12.02
C CYS A 10 -7.34 -14.77 10.53
N CYS A 11 -6.30 -14.15 9.97
CA CYS A 11 -6.28 -13.59 8.61
C CYS A 11 -5.50 -14.44 7.60
N GLY A 12 -4.81 -15.49 8.06
CA GLY A 12 -3.93 -16.31 7.23
C GLY A 12 -2.59 -15.64 6.93
N LEU A 13 -2.01 -15.98 5.79
CA LEU A 13 -0.70 -15.47 5.35
C LEU A 13 -0.86 -14.14 4.61
N GLY A 14 -0.07 -13.16 5.01
CA GLY A 14 -0.09 -11.80 4.48
C GLY A 14 1.29 -11.22 4.24
N LEU A 15 1.31 -9.95 3.86
CA LEU A 15 2.52 -9.13 3.73
C LEU A 15 2.38 -7.86 4.57
N VAL A 16 3.50 -7.21 4.83
CA VAL A 16 3.58 -5.86 5.37
C VAL A 16 4.53 -5.05 4.51
N GLU A 17 4.12 -3.82 4.21
CA GLU A 17 4.95 -2.80 3.57
C GLU A 17 4.88 -1.52 4.41
N LEU A 18 6.02 -1.08 4.93
CA LEU A 18 6.16 0.06 5.82
C LEU A 18 6.91 1.20 5.11
N LYS A 19 6.26 2.36 5.04
CA LYS A 19 6.84 3.60 4.50
C LYS A 19 7.07 4.62 5.59
N CYS A 20 8.27 5.21 5.60
CA CYS A 20 8.66 6.26 6.52
C CYS A 20 9.13 7.49 5.71
N PRO A 21 8.22 8.38 5.24
CA PRO A 21 8.60 9.49 4.39
C PRO A 21 9.51 10.48 5.16
N TYR A 22 10.79 10.53 4.79
CA TYR A 22 11.82 11.25 5.55
C TYR A 22 11.54 12.75 5.68
N LEU A 23 11.03 13.39 4.63
CA LEU A 23 10.69 14.82 4.64
C LEU A 23 9.48 15.10 5.56
N GLN A 24 8.53 14.18 5.63
CA GLN A 24 7.31 14.28 6.43
C GLN A 24 7.41 13.53 7.77
N ARG A 25 8.62 13.16 8.22
CA ARG A 25 8.84 12.34 9.43
C ARG A 25 8.27 12.95 10.73
N HIS A 26 7.94 14.24 10.76
CA HIS A 26 7.33 14.94 11.90
C HIS A 26 5.90 15.42 11.61
N CYS A 27 5.27 14.90 10.56
CA CYS A 27 3.90 15.26 10.18
C CYS A 27 2.87 14.38 10.90
N THR A 28 1.74 14.96 11.30
CA THR A 28 0.53 14.23 11.69
C THR A 28 -0.14 13.59 10.46
N LEU A 29 -1.18 12.77 10.66
CA LEU A 29 -1.92 12.18 9.54
C LEU A 29 -2.60 13.24 8.65
N ASP A 30 -3.19 14.28 9.26
CA ASP A 30 -3.81 15.37 8.50
C ASP A 30 -2.79 16.18 7.71
N GLU A 31 -1.62 16.44 8.28
CA GLU A 31 -0.52 17.09 7.57
C GLU A 31 -0.02 16.22 6.41
N LEU A 32 0.04 14.90 6.58
CA LEU A 32 0.43 13.98 5.50
C LEU A 32 -0.58 13.99 4.34
N LEU A 33 -1.89 14.06 4.62
CA LEU A 33 -2.91 14.20 3.56
C LEU A 33 -2.72 15.47 2.73
N LEU A 34 -2.24 16.55 3.36
CA LEU A 34 -1.94 17.81 2.67
C LEU A 34 -0.60 17.76 1.91
N PHE A 35 0.44 17.14 2.48
CA PHE A 35 1.78 17.09 1.89
C PHE A 35 1.99 15.97 0.88
N LEU A 36 1.19 14.90 0.94
CA LEU A 36 1.24 13.74 0.05
C LEU A 36 -0.13 13.49 -0.61
N PRO A 37 -0.70 14.49 -1.31
CA PRO A 37 -2.04 14.39 -1.87
C PRO A 37 -2.15 13.34 -2.98
N GLU A 38 -1.05 12.97 -3.62
CA GLU A 38 -1.01 11.89 -4.62
C GLU A 38 -0.87 10.50 -3.99
N CYS A 39 -0.52 10.42 -2.70
CA CYS A 39 -0.33 9.14 -2.00
C CYS A 39 -1.58 8.71 -1.24
N MET A 40 -2.25 9.63 -0.55
CA MET A 40 -3.39 9.32 0.30
C MET A 40 -4.59 10.16 -0.08
N GLU A 41 -5.77 9.62 0.18
CA GLU A 41 -7.03 10.34 0.03
C GLU A 41 -7.90 10.17 1.27
N ARG A 42 -8.84 11.09 1.42
CA ARG A 42 -9.87 11.04 2.45
C ARG A 42 -11.22 11.06 1.75
N GLU A 43 -12.03 10.02 1.95
CA GLU A 43 -13.40 9.99 1.44
C GLU A 43 -14.23 11.07 2.15
N GLU A 44 -14.84 11.98 1.39
CA GLU A 44 -15.53 13.16 1.96
C GLU A 44 -16.74 12.80 2.84
N SER A 45 -17.45 11.72 2.51
CA SER A 45 -18.68 11.31 3.19
C SER A 45 -18.43 10.57 4.51
N THR A 46 -17.38 9.74 4.57
CA THR A 46 -17.08 8.88 5.74
C THR A 46 -15.89 9.39 6.54
N GLY A 47 -15.05 10.24 5.94
CA GLY A 47 -13.78 10.66 6.50
C GLY A 47 -12.71 9.57 6.50
N VAL A 48 -12.96 8.40 5.91
CA VAL A 48 -11.99 7.29 5.86
C VAL A 48 -10.78 7.69 5.01
N VAL A 49 -9.59 7.41 5.54
CA VAL A 49 -8.32 7.66 4.85
C VAL A 49 -7.83 6.36 4.22
N SER A 50 -7.39 6.43 2.97
CA SER A 50 -6.87 5.30 2.21
C SER A 50 -5.66 5.69 1.35
N LEU A 51 -4.89 4.68 0.96
CA LEU A 51 -3.87 4.73 -0.07
C LEU A 51 -4.54 4.89 -1.44
N LYS A 52 -4.14 5.89 -2.21
CA LYS A 52 -4.64 6.07 -3.57
C LYS A 52 -4.23 4.90 -4.46
N THR A 53 -5.20 4.31 -5.16
CA THR A 53 -4.96 3.21 -6.10
C THR A 53 -4.08 3.61 -7.28
N THR A 54 -4.04 4.90 -7.60
CA THR A 54 -3.17 5.49 -8.64
C THR A 54 -1.73 5.73 -8.17
N HIS A 55 -1.44 5.62 -6.87
CA HIS A 55 -0.11 5.89 -6.35
C HIS A 55 0.83 4.70 -6.54
N THR A 56 2.11 4.97 -6.79
CA THR A 56 3.15 3.94 -7.02
C THR A 56 3.26 2.90 -5.89
N TYR A 57 2.98 3.29 -4.64
CA TYR A 57 2.94 2.33 -3.53
C TYR A 57 1.81 1.31 -3.65
N TYR A 58 0.66 1.67 -4.20
CA TYR A 58 -0.42 0.73 -4.46
C TYR A 58 0.03 -0.32 -5.49
N TYR A 59 0.61 0.12 -6.61
CA TYR A 59 1.22 -0.78 -7.60
C TYR A 59 2.31 -1.67 -6.99
N GLN A 60 3.13 -1.13 -6.07
CA GLN A 60 4.18 -1.89 -5.38
C GLN A 60 3.58 -3.02 -4.54
N VAL A 61 2.59 -2.75 -3.69
CA VAL A 61 1.99 -3.77 -2.81
C VAL A 61 1.22 -4.82 -3.61
N GLN A 62 0.54 -4.42 -4.69
CA GLN A 62 -0.14 -5.33 -5.62
C GLN A 62 0.86 -6.28 -6.29
N THR A 63 1.97 -5.75 -6.81
CA THR A 63 3.03 -6.57 -7.41
C THR A 63 3.65 -7.54 -6.41
N GLN A 64 3.88 -7.10 -5.16
CA GLN A 64 4.39 -7.96 -4.10
C GLN A 64 3.41 -9.10 -3.78
N MET A 65 2.11 -8.80 -3.66
CA MET A 65 1.05 -9.79 -3.44
C MET A 65 0.95 -10.80 -4.59
N LEU A 66 0.99 -10.33 -5.84
CA LEU A 66 1.00 -11.16 -7.04
C LEU A 66 2.18 -12.16 -7.03
N VAL A 67 3.41 -11.66 -6.81
CA VAL A 67 4.62 -12.49 -6.82
C VAL A 67 4.65 -13.47 -5.65
N ALA A 68 4.26 -13.02 -4.45
CA ALA A 68 4.27 -13.85 -3.24
C ALA A 68 3.04 -14.77 -3.10
N LYS A 69 2.07 -14.68 -4.03
CA LYS A 69 0.78 -15.38 -3.98
C LYS A 69 0.04 -15.15 -2.66
N LYS A 70 -0.11 -13.88 -2.28
CA LYS A 70 -0.85 -13.43 -1.08
C LYS A 70 -2.05 -12.60 -1.48
N ASN A 71 -3.06 -12.57 -0.61
CA ASN A 71 -4.32 -11.88 -0.88
C ASN A 71 -4.46 -10.54 -0.15
N HIS A 72 -3.56 -10.25 0.80
CA HIS A 72 -3.54 -8.98 1.51
C HIS A 72 -2.11 -8.54 1.85
N CYS A 73 -1.96 -7.22 1.96
CA CYS A 73 -0.77 -6.56 2.47
C CYS A 73 -1.21 -5.43 3.42
N ASP A 74 -0.70 -5.44 4.65
CA ASP A 74 -0.86 -4.30 5.55
C ASP A 74 0.14 -3.21 5.13
N PHE A 75 -0.37 -2.19 4.47
CA PHE A 75 0.39 -0.99 4.12
C PHE A 75 0.39 -0.04 5.30
N ALA A 76 1.58 0.33 5.77
CA ALA A 76 1.75 1.26 6.88
C ALA A 76 2.54 2.49 6.43
N LEU A 77 2.06 3.67 6.82
CA LEU A 77 2.82 4.92 6.73
C LEU A 77 3.09 5.41 8.14
N TRP A 78 4.37 5.48 8.50
CA TRP A 78 4.82 5.87 9.83
C TRP A 78 5.57 7.20 9.82
N THR A 79 5.26 8.02 10.82
CA THR A 79 6.01 9.20 11.20
C THR A 79 6.23 9.21 12.71
N THR A 80 7.05 10.13 13.20
CA THR A 80 7.21 10.34 14.65
C THR A 80 5.95 10.86 15.35
N LYS A 81 4.93 11.29 14.62
CA LYS A 81 3.68 11.84 15.18
C LYS A 81 2.42 11.03 14.83
N ALA A 82 2.49 10.12 13.86
CA ALA A 82 1.32 9.39 13.38
C ALA A 82 1.70 8.02 12.82
N MET A 83 0.73 7.11 12.85
CA MET A 83 0.80 5.82 12.18
C MET A 83 -0.52 5.61 11.45
N PHE A 84 -0.43 5.44 10.14
CA PHE A 84 -1.54 5.03 9.28
C PHE A 84 -1.30 3.58 8.86
N ILE A 85 -2.34 2.74 8.92
CA ILE A 85 -2.30 1.36 8.47
C ILE A 85 -3.58 1.07 7.70
N GLU A 86 -3.44 0.46 6.54
CA GLU A 86 -4.53 -0.04 5.72
C GLU A 86 -4.22 -1.47 5.24
N SER A 87 -5.18 -2.38 5.38
CA SER A 87 -5.09 -3.70 4.75
C SER A 87 -5.54 -3.60 3.29
N VAL A 88 -4.57 -3.60 2.38
CA VAL A 88 -4.82 -3.59 0.93
C VAL A 88 -5.02 -5.03 0.45
N TYR A 89 -6.04 -5.25 -0.38
CA TYR A 89 -6.37 -6.57 -0.93
C TYR A 89 -5.96 -6.68 -2.39
N ALA A 90 -5.70 -7.91 -2.83
CA ALA A 90 -5.32 -8.20 -4.21
C ALA A 90 -6.37 -7.69 -5.22
N ASP A 91 -5.90 -6.94 -6.22
CA ASP A 91 -6.68 -6.46 -7.35
C ASP A 91 -6.36 -7.30 -8.59
N ALA A 92 -7.31 -8.15 -8.98
CA ALA A 92 -7.13 -9.08 -10.09
C ALA A 92 -6.92 -8.37 -11.43
N ALA A 93 -7.61 -7.24 -11.68
CA ALA A 93 -7.50 -6.51 -12.93
C ALA A 93 -6.11 -5.88 -13.06
N LEU A 94 -5.61 -5.30 -11.97
CA LEU A 94 -4.26 -4.74 -11.93
C LEU A 94 -3.18 -5.83 -12.03
N HIS A 95 -3.38 -6.99 -11.41
CA HIS A 95 -2.46 -8.11 -11.55
C HIS A 95 -2.35 -8.59 -13.00
N ASP A 96 -3.46 -8.70 -13.72
CA ASP A 96 -3.47 -9.06 -15.14
C ASP A 96 -2.70 -8.04 -15.98
N GLU A 97 -2.90 -6.74 -15.72
CA GLU A 97 -2.16 -5.66 -16.37
C GLU A 97 -0.64 -5.77 -16.11
N VAL A 98 -0.24 -5.97 -14.86
CA VAL A 98 1.18 -6.16 -14.48
C VAL A 98 1.78 -7.34 -15.23
N VAL A 99 1.08 -8.48 -15.32
CA VAL A 99 1.55 -9.66 -16.06
C VAL A 99 1.73 -9.35 -17.55
N ILE A 100 0.79 -8.64 -18.18
CA ILE A 100 0.88 -8.25 -19.59
C ILE A 100 2.07 -7.32 -19.83
N ASN A 101 2.23 -6.29 -18.99
CA ASN A 101 3.31 -5.32 -19.10
C ASN A 101 4.68 -5.98 -18.88
N CYS A 102 4.81 -6.86 -17.89
CA CYS A 102 6.04 -7.61 -17.68
C CYS A 102 6.37 -8.53 -18.87
N LYS A 103 5.38 -9.23 -19.45
CA LYS A 103 5.60 -10.05 -20.64
C LYS A 103 6.13 -9.19 -21.81
N THR A 104 5.54 -8.02 -22.05
CA THR A 104 5.99 -7.10 -23.11
C THR A 104 7.39 -6.54 -22.86
N PHE A 105 7.79 -6.34 -21.60
CA PHE A 105 9.10 -5.80 -21.26
C PHE A 105 10.22 -6.85 -21.32
N PHE A 106 9.93 -8.08 -20.91
CA PHE A 106 10.93 -9.16 -20.81
C PHE A 106 11.00 -10.09 -22.03
N LEU A 107 10.04 -10.00 -22.96
CA LEU A 107 10.03 -10.72 -24.24
C LEU A 107 10.34 -9.75 -25.39
#